data_AF-A0A838CVT4-F1
#
_entry.id   AF-A0A838CVT4-F1
#
_cell.length_a   1.000
_cell.length_b   1.000
_cell.length_c   1.000
_cell.angle_alpha   90.00
_cell.angle_beta   90.00
_cell.angle_gamma   90.00
#
_symmetry.space_group_name_H-M   'P 1'
#
loop_
_entity.id
_entity.type
_entity.pdbx_description
1 polymer ?
#
loop_
_entity_poly.entity_id
_entity_poly.type
_entity_poly.pdbx_seq_one_letter_code
_entity_poly.pdbx_strand_id
1 'polypeptide(L)'
;MSIKQRMRTNRRGCDQIFIKRMVSITMSVALLLVIGTAIYYYQHSSVEKVVSSKDTQLMEKFSFEDGIIAIVRKEDFYQGIYLEKGLLGWKEILRSNNILSQNASDDFYSTDLFAFVPYKNTTLFFGYTPDVDLIKEVKFRNESYVIRRSITSPIWHMKVPMKVTEFEADQLSLVLKDGQEIFYPFSESP
;
A
#
# COMPACT_ATOMS: atom_id res chain seq x y z
N MET A 1 6.86 -26.47 -70.04
CA MET A 1 6.79 -26.56 -68.56
C MET A 1 5.55 -27.37 -68.18
N SER A 2 5.70 -28.45 -67.40
CA SER A 2 4.59 -29.36 -67.05
C SER A 2 3.60 -28.72 -66.09
N ILE A 3 2.30 -29.00 -66.25
CA ILE A 3 1.22 -28.55 -65.33
C ILE A 3 1.58 -28.91 -63.87
N LYS A 4 2.23 -30.06 -63.63
CA LYS A 4 2.70 -30.46 -62.29
C LYS A 4 3.79 -29.54 -61.72
N GLN A 5 4.69 -29.00 -62.56
CA GLN A 5 5.70 -28.02 -62.11
C GLN A 5 5.05 -26.68 -61.76
N ARG A 6 4.06 -26.24 -62.56
CA ARG A 6 3.31 -24.99 -62.31
C ARG A 6 2.48 -25.05 -61.01
N MET A 7 1.87 -26.20 -60.71
CA MET A 7 1.15 -26.39 -59.45
C MET A 7 2.08 -26.41 -58.22
N ARG A 8 3.29 -26.99 -58.34
CA ARG A 8 4.28 -27.00 -57.24
C ARG A 8 4.83 -25.61 -56.93
N THR A 9 5.05 -24.77 -57.95
CA THR A 9 5.49 -23.38 -57.75
C THR A 9 4.40 -22.50 -57.13
N ASN A 10 3.13 -22.67 -57.52
CA ASN A 10 2.02 -21.92 -56.92
C ASN A 10 1.77 -22.31 -55.45
N ARG A 11 1.89 -23.59 -55.09
CA ARG A 11 1.80 -24.02 -53.68
C ARG A 11 2.89 -23.42 -52.81
N ARG A 12 4.16 -23.48 -53.25
CA ARG A 12 5.30 -22.90 -52.50
C ARG A 12 5.18 -21.38 -52.32
N GLY A 13 4.65 -20.65 -53.30
CA GLY A 13 4.37 -19.22 -53.16
C GLY A 13 3.28 -18.92 -52.14
N CYS A 14 2.22 -19.72 -52.11
CA CYS A 14 1.12 -19.60 -51.15
C CYS A 14 1.61 -19.87 -49.71
N ASP A 15 2.39 -20.93 -49.51
CA ASP A 15 2.96 -21.30 -48.21
C ASP A 15 3.92 -20.22 -47.70
N GLN A 16 4.76 -19.64 -48.56
CA GLN A 16 5.66 -18.54 -48.16
C GLN A 16 4.92 -17.26 -47.77
N ILE A 17 3.83 -16.91 -48.46
CA ILE A 17 3.01 -15.74 -48.11
C ILE A 17 2.32 -15.97 -46.76
N PHE A 18 1.80 -17.18 -46.52
CA PHE A 18 1.17 -17.55 -45.27
C PHE A 18 2.15 -17.52 -44.08
N ILE A 19 3.35 -18.11 -44.24
CA ILE A 19 4.40 -18.08 -43.22
C ILE A 19 4.83 -16.65 -42.91
N LYS A 20 5.06 -15.80 -43.93
CA LYS A 20 5.42 -14.38 -43.71
C LYS A 20 4.34 -13.63 -42.93
N ARG A 21 3.06 -13.87 -43.24
CA ARG A 21 1.93 -13.27 -42.51
C ARG A 21 1.87 -13.75 -41.06
N MET A 22 2.03 -15.06 -40.82
CA MET A 22 2.07 -15.60 -39.46
C MET A 22 3.22 -15.03 -38.65
N VAL A 23 4.45 -15.01 -39.20
CA VAL A 23 5.61 -14.41 -38.52
C VAL A 23 5.37 -12.94 -38.21
N SER A 24 4.81 -12.17 -39.16
CA SER A 24 4.48 -10.77 -38.93
C SER A 24 3.49 -10.59 -37.78
N ILE A 25 2.43 -11.40 -37.73
CA ILE A 25 1.42 -11.33 -36.66
C ILE A 25 2.05 -11.70 -35.32
N THR A 26 2.82 -12.78 -35.25
CA THR A 26 3.50 -13.21 -34.02
C THR A 26 4.46 -12.13 -33.51
N MET A 27 5.23 -11.50 -34.41
CA MET A 27 6.13 -10.40 -34.05
C MET A 27 5.37 -9.17 -33.54
N SER A 28 4.24 -8.80 -34.16
CA SER A 28 3.39 -7.71 -33.68
C SER A 28 2.82 -7.99 -32.30
N VAL A 29 2.34 -9.21 -32.05
CA VAL A 29 1.82 -9.62 -30.73
C VAL A 29 2.93 -9.59 -29.68
N ALA A 30 4.11 -10.14 -29.99
CA ALA A 30 5.25 -10.12 -29.09
C ALA A 30 5.68 -8.69 -28.75
N LEU A 31 5.71 -7.79 -29.75
CA LEU A 31 6.05 -6.38 -29.53
C LEU A 31 5.03 -5.70 -28.60
N LEU A 32 3.73 -5.93 -28.81
CA LEU A 32 2.68 -5.38 -27.94
C LEU A 32 2.82 -5.88 -26.49
N LEU A 33 3.17 -7.16 -26.30
CA LEU A 33 3.42 -7.72 -24.96
C LEU A 33 4.63 -7.08 -24.28
N VAL A 34 5.72 -6.86 -25.03
CA VAL A 34 6.92 -6.18 -24.51
C VAL A 34 6.59 -4.74 -24.11
N ILE A 35 5.90 -4.00 -24.97
CA ILE A 35 5.49 -2.61 -24.69
C ILE A 35 4.57 -2.57 -23.46
N GLY A 36 3.57 -3.45 -23.41
CA GLY A 36 2.64 -3.54 -22.27
C GLY A 36 3.37 -3.84 -20.96
N THR A 37 4.30 -4.79 -20.98
CA THR A 37 5.11 -5.15 -19.80
C THR A 37 6.02 -4.00 -19.37
N ALA A 38 6.64 -3.30 -20.33
CA ALA A 38 7.50 -2.16 -20.05
C ALA A 38 6.72 -0.98 -19.43
N ILE A 39 5.52 -0.69 -19.95
CA ILE A 39 4.63 0.33 -19.39
C ILE A 39 4.20 -0.06 -17.97
N TYR A 40 3.76 -1.31 -17.78
CA TYR A 40 3.36 -1.82 -16.47
C TYR A 40 4.51 -1.71 -15.47
N TYR A 41 5.70 -2.19 -15.82
CA TYR A 41 6.90 -2.06 -15.00
C TYR A 41 7.22 -0.60 -14.68
N TYR A 42 7.14 0.29 -15.66
CA TYR A 42 7.41 1.72 -15.45
C TYR A 42 6.42 2.35 -14.47
N GLN A 43 5.13 1.99 -14.51
CA GLN A 43 4.12 2.47 -13.58
C GLN A 43 4.30 1.92 -12.16
N HIS A 44 4.94 0.75 -12.03
CA HIS A 44 5.18 0.09 -10.73
C HIS A 44 6.65 0.21 -10.27
N SER A 45 7.47 1.03 -10.95
CA SER A 45 8.92 1.06 -10.70
C SER A 45 9.31 1.63 -9.34
N SER A 46 8.45 2.47 -8.74
CA SER A 46 8.66 3.06 -7.42
C SER A 46 7.36 3.12 -6.62
N VAL A 47 7.48 3.21 -5.29
CA VAL A 47 6.33 3.31 -4.39
C VAL A 47 5.49 4.55 -4.71
N GLU A 48 6.13 5.69 -4.99
CA GLU A 48 5.46 6.93 -5.35
C GLU A 48 4.54 6.73 -6.55
N LYS A 49 5.01 6.06 -7.61
CA LYS A 49 4.19 5.83 -8.80
C LYS A 49 3.01 4.91 -8.52
N VAL A 50 3.22 3.84 -7.75
CA VAL A 50 2.14 2.92 -7.38
C VAL A 50 1.05 3.66 -6.62
N VAL A 51 1.44 4.53 -5.69
CA VAL A 51 0.47 5.15 -4.78
C VAL A 51 -0.14 6.44 -5.36
N SER A 52 0.65 7.25 -6.07
CA SER A 52 0.16 8.45 -6.78
C SER A 52 -0.78 8.13 -7.95
N SER A 53 -0.78 6.89 -8.47
CA SER A 53 -1.73 6.46 -9.50
C SER A 53 -3.20 6.47 -9.05
N LYS A 54 -3.47 6.69 -7.76
CA LYS A 54 -4.80 6.55 -7.12
C LYS A 54 -5.39 7.86 -6.60
N ASP A 55 -4.93 9.01 -7.11
CA ASP A 55 -5.30 10.35 -6.61
C ASP A 55 -5.02 10.51 -5.12
N THR A 56 -3.91 9.92 -4.65
CA THR A 56 -3.48 10.01 -3.26
C THR A 56 -2.16 10.74 -3.13
N GLN A 57 -2.01 11.47 -2.02
CA GLN A 57 -0.77 12.13 -1.65
C GLN A 57 0.02 11.24 -0.69
N LEU A 58 1.27 10.93 -1.04
CA LEU A 58 2.17 10.21 -0.15
C LEU A 58 2.58 11.12 1.02
N MET A 59 2.27 10.71 2.25
CA MET A 59 2.61 11.47 3.46
C MET A 59 3.91 10.96 4.07
N GLU A 60 4.01 9.65 4.27
CA GLU A 60 5.19 9.00 4.83
C GLU A 60 5.39 7.63 4.18
N LYS A 61 6.64 7.17 4.12
CA LYS A 61 6.94 5.77 3.81
C LYS A 61 8.10 5.28 4.65
N PHE A 62 8.06 4.02 5.05
CA PHE A 62 9.12 3.38 5.83
C PHE A 62 9.17 1.88 5.56
N SER A 63 10.31 1.27 5.86
CA SER A 63 10.49 -0.18 5.72
C SER A 63 9.69 -0.91 6.80
N PHE A 64 9.01 -1.99 6.42
CA PHE A 64 8.22 -2.82 7.32
C PHE A 64 8.29 -4.28 6.85
N GLU A 65 8.85 -5.17 7.67
CA GLU A 65 9.14 -6.54 7.26
C GLU A 65 9.93 -6.60 5.94
N ASP A 66 9.46 -7.38 4.97
CA ASP A 66 10.07 -7.56 3.64
C ASP A 66 9.61 -6.51 2.62
N GLY A 67 8.89 -5.48 3.08
CA GLY A 67 8.23 -4.51 2.23
C GLY A 67 8.33 -3.06 2.74
N ILE A 68 7.46 -2.23 2.21
CA ILE A 68 7.34 -0.81 2.57
C ILE A 68 5.89 -0.54 2.95
N ILE A 69 5.69 0.21 4.03
CA ILE A 69 4.42 0.86 4.30
C ILE A 69 4.49 2.27 3.72
N ALA A 70 3.45 2.65 2.98
CA ALA A 70 3.17 4.02 2.58
C ALA A 70 1.92 4.50 3.33
N ILE A 71 2.06 5.57 4.12
CA ILE A 71 0.91 6.29 4.68
C ILE A 71 0.56 7.39 3.70
N VAL A 72 -0.69 7.38 3.23
CA VAL A 72 -1.18 8.31 2.22
C VAL A 72 -2.43 9.02 2.66
N ARG A 73 -2.62 10.21 2.10
CA ARG A 73 -3.82 11.00 2.27
C ARG A 73 -4.63 10.96 0.97
N LYS A 74 -5.91 10.67 1.10
CA LYS A 74 -6.89 10.79 0.03
C LYS A 74 -8.05 11.62 0.56
N GLU A 75 -8.26 12.80 -0.03
CA GLU A 75 -9.28 13.74 0.43
C GLU A 75 -9.19 13.97 1.96
N ASP A 76 -10.20 13.52 2.69
CA ASP A 76 -10.36 13.70 4.13
C ASP A 76 -9.93 12.49 4.96
N PHE A 77 -9.19 11.53 4.41
CA PHE A 77 -8.71 10.39 5.19
C PHE A 77 -7.26 10.01 4.94
N TYR A 78 -6.65 9.41 5.96
CA TYR A 78 -5.37 8.73 5.90
C TYR A 78 -5.57 7.22 5.73
N GLN A 79 -4.65 6.58 5.00
CA GLN A 79 -4.62 5.14 4.82
C GLN A 79 -3.17 4.65 4.75
N GLY A 80 -2.88 3.56 5.45
CA GLY A 80 -1.64 2.81 5.33
C GLY A 80 -1.77 1.71 4.28
N ILE A 81 -0.83 1.67 3.33
CA ILE A 81 -0.75 0.69 2.25
C ILE A 81 0.55 -0.08 2.42
N TYR A 82 0.48 -1.41 2.47
CA TYR A 82 1.66 -2.28 2.48
C TYR A 82 2.00 -2.72 1.06
N LEU A 83 3.26 -2.48 0.66
CA LEU A 83 3.78 -2.78 -0.65
C LEU A 83 4.96 -3.74 -0.58
N GLU A 84 5.02 -4.66 -1.53
CA GLU A 84 6.15 -5.55 -1.75
C GLU A 84 6.76 -5.37 -3.13
N LYS A 85 8.06 -5.59 -3.24
CA LYS A 85 8.77 -5.56 -4.51
C LYS A 85 8.74 -6.95 -5.17
N GLY A 86 8.12 -7.04 -6.33
CA GLY A 86 8.15 -8.22 -7.21
C GLY A 86 9.02 -8.01 -8.45
N LEU A 87 8.98 -8.97 -9.38
CA LEU A 87 9.72 -8.92 -10.65
C LEU A 87 9.34 -7.72 -11.52
N LEU A 88 8.06 -7.33 -11.51
CA LEU A 88 7.54 -6.23 -12.31
C LEU A 88 7.42 -4.91 -11.55
N GLY A 89 8.10 -4.78 -10.41
CA GLY A 89 8.08 -3.58 -9.58
C GLY A 89 7.29 -3.77 -8.27
N TRP A 90 6.93 -2.66 -7.66
CA TRP A 90 6.18 -2.60 -6.41
C TRP A 90 4.71 -2.93 -6.63
N LYS A 91 4.12 -3.70 -5.73
CA LYS A 91 2.69 -4.04 -5.74
C LYS A 91 2.09 -3.81 -4.36
N GLU A 92 0.87 -3.29 -4.34
CA GLU A 92 0.05 -3.27 -3.12
C GLU A 92 -0.37 -4.69 -2.76
N ILE A 93 -0.15 -5.07 -1.51
CA ILE A 93 -0.52 -6.38 -0.96
C ILE A 93 -1.69 -6.25 0.01
N LEU A 94 -1.64 -5.22 0.87
CA LEU A 94 -2.65 -4.96 1.89
C LEU A 94 -2.88 -3.46 2.03
N ARG A 95 -4.05 -3.12 2.57
CA ARG A 95 -4.42 -1.76 2.96
C ARG A 95 -5.17 -1.80 4.27
N SER A 96 -5.00 -0.75 5.07
CA SER A 96 -5.75 -0.52 6.30
C SER A 96 -7.14 0.06 6.02
N ASN A 97 -7.97 0.08 7.06
CA ASN A 97 -9.12 0.97 7.15
C ASN A 97 -8.69 2.44 7.04
N ASN A 98 -9.66 3.29 6.68
CA ASN A 98 -9.45 4.73 6.60
C ASN A 98 -9.47 5.35 8.00
N ILE A 99 -8.61 6.34 8.21
CA ILE A 99 -8.56 7.20 9.40
C ILE A 99 -9.03 8.58 8.97
N LEU A 100 -9.98 9.19 9.66
CA LEU A 100 -10.41 10.54 9.32
C LEU A 100 -9.29 11.56 9.56
N SER A 101 -9.11 12.47 8.60
CA SER A 101 -8.31 13.67 8.76
C SER A 101 -9.15 14.76 9.43
N GLN A 102 -8.49 15.67 10.12
CA GLN A 102 -9.02 16.71 11.03
C GLN A 102 -10.24 17.54 10.57
N ASN A 103 -10.65 17.46 9.30
CA ASN A 103 -11.79 18.20 8.76
C ASN A 103 -13.14 17.49 8.91
N ALA A 104 -13.19 16.27 9.44
CA ALA A 104 -14.41 15.44 9.41
C ALA A 104 -15.24 15.42 10.72
N SER A 105 -14.73 15.92 11.85
CA SER A 105 -15.53 16.02 13.10
C SER A 105 -14.92 17.02 14.09
N ASP A 106 -15.75 17.90 14.65
CA ASP A 106 -15.41 18.84 15.73
C ASP A 106 -15.09 18.15 17.08
N ASP A 107 -15.23 16.83 17.17
CA ASP A 107 -14.83 16.03 18.32
C ASP A 107 -13.35 15.66 18.19
N PHE A 108 -12.50 16.30 19.02
CA PHE A 108 -11.04 16.18 19.03
C PHE A 108 -10.50 14.74 19.18
N TYR A 109 -11.35 13.78 19.56
CA TYR A 109 -10.96 12.39 19.84
C TYR A 109 -11.98 11.32 19.42
N SER A 110 -12.61 11.48 18.25
CA SER A 110 -13.49 10.43 17.72
C SER A 110 -12.70 9.15 17.37
N THR A 111 -13.41 8.02 17.32
CA THR A 111 -12.93 6.62 17.24
C THR A 111 -12.06 6.28 16.03
N ASP A 112 -11.84 7.22 15.11
CA ASP A 112 -11.29 6.99 13.77
C ASP A 112 -9.84 7.50 13.62
N LEU A 113 -9.15 7.84 14.71
CA LEU A 113 -7.81 8.46 14.68
C LEU A 113 -6.64 7.48 14.54
N PHE A 114 -6.91 6.17 14.48
CA PHE A 114 -5.88 5.16 14.24
C PHE A 114 -6.40 4.02 13.38
N ALA A 115 -5.46 3.29 12.77
CA ALA A 115 -5.72 2.09 12.01
C ALA A 115 -4.54 1.12 12.17
N PHE A 116 -4.77 -0.12 11.74
CA PHE A 116 -3.74 -1.14 11.80
C PHE A 116 -3.66 -1.95 10.51
N VAL A 117 -2.45 -2.41 10.20
CA VAL A 117 -2.14 -3.26 9.05
C VAL A 117 -1.48 -4.54 9.58
N PRO A 118 -2.24 -5.64 9.75
CA PRO A 118 -1.68 -6.92 10.15
C PRO A 118 -0.99 -7.59 8.95
N TYR A 119 0.27 -8.01 9.10
CA TYR A 119 1.01 -8.72 8.08
C TYR A 119 1.95 -9.78 8.70
N LYS A 120 1.81 -11.03 8.24
CA LYS A 120 2.48 -12.21 8.82
C LYS A 120 2.29 -12.25 10.35
N ASN A 121 3.37 -12.19 11.12
CA ASN A 121 3.38 -12.26 12.58
C ASN A 121 3.58 -10.88 13.22
N THR A 122 3.29 -9.80 12.50
CA THR A 122 3.44 -8.43 12.99
C THR A 122 2.25 -7.58 12.60
N THR A 123 2.03 -6.52 13.35
CA THR A 123 1.02 -5.52 13.01
C THR A 123 1.65 -4.14 13.06
N LEU A 124 1.44 -3.37 12.01
CA LEU A 124 1.67 -1.93 12.08
C LEU A 124 0.44 -1.28 12.68
N PHE A 125 0.62 -0.48 13.71
CA PHE A 125 -0.35 0.53 14.13
C PHE A 125 0.12 1.86 13.61
N PHE A 126 -0.81 2.67 13.10
CA PHE A 126 -0.54 4.06 12.78
C PHE A 126 -1.76 4.90 13.07
N GLY A 127 -1.54 6.18 13.31
CA GLY A 127 -2.61 7.11 13.61
C GLY A 127 -2.25 8.54 13.31
N TYR A 128 -3.24 9.39 13.50
CA TYR A 128 -3.14 10.82 13.33
C TYR A 128 -3.46 11.51 14.66
N THR A 129 -2.62 12.45 15.03
CA THR A 129 -2.72 13.26 16.22
C THR A 129 -2.69 14.73 15.81
N PRO A 130 -3.81 15.46 15.91
CA PRO A 130 -3.87 16.85 15.46
C PRO A 130 -2.98 17.77 16.32
N ASP A 131 -2.95 17.56 17.63
CA ASP A 131 -2.16 18.34 18.57
C ASP A 131 -0.96 17.54 19.09
N VAL A 132 0.15 17.66 18.37
CA VAL A 132 1.45 17.07 18.75
C VAL A 132 2.00 17.73 20.02
N ASP A 133 1.55 18.93 20.36
CA ASP A 133 2.02 19.64 21.54
C ASP A 133 1.36 19.17 22.83
N LEU A 134 0.20 18.53 22.76
CA LEU A 134 -0.49 17.95 23.91
C LEU A 134 -0.01 16.52 24.23
N ILE A 135 0.24 15.71 23.21
CA ILE A 135 0.52 14.27 23.36
C ILE A 135 2.03 13.99 23.37
N LYS A 136 2.48 13.26 24.38
CA LYS A 136 3.88 12.86 24.55
C LYS A 136 4.19 11.55 23.82
N GLU A 137 3.39 10.52 24.02
CA GLU A 137 3.61 9.20 23.42
C GLU A 137 2.29 8.43 23.23
N VAL A 138 2.31 7.49 22.28
CA VAL A 138 1.29 6.44 22.14
C VAL A 138 1.86 5.15 22.70
N LYS A 139 1.03 4.41 23.41
CA LYS A 139 1.41 3.18 24.07
C LYS A 139 0.45 2.07 23.69
N PHE A 140 1.03 0.94 23.30
CA PHE A 140 0.33 -0.31 23.12
C PHE A 140 0.82 -1.30 24.18
N ARG A 141 -0.10 -1.93 24.92
CA ARG A 141 0.18 -2.91 25.96
C ARG A 141 -0.72 -4.12 25.80
N ASN A 142 -0.15 -5.30 25.93
CA ASN A 142 -0.89 -6.53 26.19
C ASN A 142 -0.14 -7.40 27.20
N GLU A 143 -0.55 -8.65 27.36
CA GLU A 143 0.07 -9.60 28.31
C GLU A 143 1.58 -9.83 28.05
N SER A 144 2.03 -9.71 26.81
CA SER A 144 3.39 -10.06 26.39
C SER A 144 4.29 -8.85 26.10
N TYR A 145 3.72 -7.71 25.73
CA TYR A 145 4.45 -6.57 25.19
C TYR A 145 3.95 -5.25 25.76
N VAL A 146 4.89 -4.33 25.98
CA VAL A 146 4.61 -2.91 26.20
C VAL A 146 5.47 -2.13 25.21
N ILE A 147 4.82 -1.48 24.25
CA ILE A 147 5.45 -0.73 23.17
C ILE A 147 5.04 0.72 23.32
N ARG A 148 6.02 1.62 23.24
CA ARG A 148 5.82 3.07 23.36
C ARG A 148 6.42 3.77 22.17
N ARG A 149 5.74 4.80 21.68
CA ARG A 149 6.21 5.64 20.59
C ARG A 149 6.01 7.10 20.96
N SER A 150 7.10 7.83 21.11
CA SER A 150 7.04 9.28 21.28
C SER A 150 6.45 9.96 20.04
N ILE A 151 5.57 10.92 20.25
CA ILE A 151 4.95 11.70 19.18
C ILE A 151 5.81 12.92 18.89
N THR A 152 6.33 12.99 17.67
CA THR A 152 7.12 14.12 17.16
C THR A 152 6.55 14.71 15.88
N SER A 153 5.49 14.11 15.35
CA SER A 153 4.79 14.48 14.12
C SER A 153 3.32 14.13 14.24
N PRO A 154 2.42 14.78 13.46
CA PRO A 154 0.99 14.49 13.52
C PRO A 154 0.67 13.05 13.14
N ILE A 155 1.42 12.48 12.19
CA ILE A 155 1.31 11.06 11.86
C ILE A 155 2.28 10.30 12.76
N TRP A 156 1.79 9.24 13.38
CA TRP A 156 2.59 8.33 14.18
C TRP A 156 2.39 6.90 13.73
N HIS A 157 3.38 6.06 13.97
CA HIS A 157 3.29 4.63 13.72
C HIS A 157 4.17 3.84 14.69
N MET A 158 3.76 2.60 14.96
CA MET A 158 4.51 1.65 15.76
C MET A 158 4.35 0.24 15.21
N LYS A 159 5.43 -0.52 15.24
CA LYS A 159 5.44 -1.94 14.89
C LYS A 159 5.21 -2.77 16.15
N VAL A 160 4.20 -3.64 16.10
CA VAL A 160 3.89 -4.62 17.14
C VAL A 160 4.36 -6.00 16.67
N PRO A 161 5.21 -6.72 17.44
CA PRO A 161 5.82 -7.98 17.04
C PRO A 161 4.85 -9.18 17.21
N MET A 162 3.57 -8.96 16.98
CA MET A 162 2.55 -9.99 16.92
C MET A 162 1.47 -9.57 15.92
N LYS A 163 0.75 -10.56 15.40
CA LYS A 163 -0.42 -10.31 14.57
C LYS A 163 -1.60 -9.95 15.48
N VAL A 164 -1.97 -8.68 15.47
CA VAL A 164 -3.20 -8.16 16.08
C VAL A 164 -4.29 -8.10 15.02
N THR A 165 -5.37 -8.86 15.19
CA THR A 165 -6.60 -8.76 14.38
C THR A 165 -7.70 -8.00 15.10
N GLU A 166 -7.70 -8.08 16.43
CA GLU A 166 -8.61 -7.43 17.37
C GLU A 166 -7.80 -7.11 18.64
N PHE A 167 -8.17 -6.06 19.37
CA PHE A 167 -7.52 -5.68 20.62
C PHE A 167 -8.54 -5.06 21.58
N GLU A 168 -8.27 -5.16 22.88
CA GLU A 168 -9.12 -4.57 23.92
C GLU A 168 -8.83 -3.07 24.07
N ALA A 169 -9.83 -2.29 24.45
CA ALA A 169 -9.72 -0.83 24.40
C ALA A 169 -8.63 -0.26 25.34
N ASP A 170 -8.39 -0.93 26.46
CA ASP A 170 -7.34 -0.62 27.43
C ASP A 170 -5.91 -0.98 26.97
N GLN A 171 -5.78 -1.69 25.85
CA GLN A 171 -4.47 -2.07 25.28
C GLN A 171 -3.84 -0.95 24.47
N LEU A 172 -4.59 0.10 24.10
CA LEU A 172 -4.06 1.27 23.39
C LEU A 172 -4.35 2.54 24.19
N SER A 173 -3.32 3.36 24.39
CA SER A 173 -3.43 4.61 25.14
C SER A 173 -2.55 5.73 24.58
N LEU A 174 -2.95 6.97 24.85
CA LEU A 174 -2.18 8.19 24.66
C LEU A 174 -1.70 8.67 26.02
N VAL A 175 -0.42 9.02 26.12
CA VAL A 175 0.15 9.66 27.30
C VAL A 175 0.37 11.13 26.97
N LEU A 176 -0.26 12.01 27.73
CA LEU A 176 -0.15 13.45 27.59
C LEU A 176 1.18 13.96 28.18
N LYS A 177 1.57 15.19 27.82
CA LYS A 177 2.80 15.81 28.36
C LYS A 177 2.75 16.07 29.87
N ASP A 178 1.57 16.21 30.46
CA ASP A 178 1.36 16.33 31.91
C ASP A 178 1.42 14.97 32.66
N GLY A 179 1.51 13.86 31.92
CA GLY A 179 1.59 12.51 32.47
C GLY A 179 0.25 11.78 32.57
N GLN A 180 -0.89 12.42 32.24
CA GLN A 180 -2.19 11.75 32.15
C GLN A 180 -2.16 10.69 31.03
N GLU A 181 -2.78 9.53 31.29
CA GLU A 181 -2.94 8.46 30.31
C GLU A 181 -4.42 8.31 29.93
N ILE A 182 -4.73 8.45 28.64
CA ILE A 182 -6.08 8.33 28.06
C ILE A 182 -6.13 7.04 27.24
N PHE A 183 -7.06 6.15 27.54
CA PHE A 183 -7.21 4.86 26.86
C PHE A 183 -8.19 4.96 25.68
N TYR A 184 -8.08 4.04 24.73
CA TYR A 184 -9.05 3.90 23.65
C TYR A 184 -10.41 3.38 24.19
N PRO A 185 -11.57 3.71 23.58
CA PRO A 185 -11.77 4.80 22.61
C PRO A 185 -11.42 6.12 23.29
N PHE A 186 -10.63 6.97 22.62
CA PHE A 186 -10.01 8.16 23.22
C PHE A 186 -11.02 9.26 23.61
N SER A 187 -12.25 8.92 23.99
CA SER A 187 -13.24 9.85 24.50
C SER A 187 -12.67 10.65 25.66
N GLU A 188 -12.92 11.95 25.66
CA GLU A 188 -12.78 12.75 26.86
C GLU A 188 -13.55 12.07 28.00
N SER A 189 -12.84 11.76 29.08
CA SER A 189 -13.49 11.48 30.36
C SER A 189 -14.36 12.71 30.72
N PRO A 190 -15.57 12.51 31.28
CA PRO A 190 -16.68 13.48 31.35
C PRO A 190 -16.36 14.88 31.88
#